data_AF-A0A9X2CIY9-F1
#
_entry.id   AF-A0A9X2CIY9-F1
#
_cell.length_a   1.000
_cell.length_b   1.000
_cell.length_c   1.000
_cell.angle_alpha   90.00
_cell.angle_beta   90.00
_cell.angle_gamma   90.00
#
_symmetry.space_group_name_H-M   'P 1'
#
loop_
_entity.id
_entity.type
_entity.pdbx_description
1 polymer ?
#
loop_
_entity_poly.entity_id
_entity_poly.type
_entity_poly.pdbx_seq_one_letter_code
_entity_poly.pdbx_strand_id
1 'polypeptide(L)' 'MFSIFKRDPAKKLKKQYFAKLEQAMLAQRKGDIRTYSLLTAEAGEIDRQISSFNNSSS' A
#
# COMPACT_ATOMS: atom_id res chain seq x y z
N MET A 1 11.04 -28.40 -5.23
CA MET A 1 12.01 -27.42 -5.75
C MET A 1 11.35 -26.03 -5.75
N PHE A 2 11.31 -25.34 -4.61
CA PHE A 2 10.68 -24.01 -4.46
C PHE A 2 11.74 -22.90 -4.36
N SER A 3 12.46 -22.67 -5.45
CA SER A 3 13.40 -21.55 -5.56
C SER A 3 12.65 -20.27 -5.89
N ILE A 4 12.13 -19.48 -4.95
CA ILE A 4 11.81 -18.05 -5.24
C ILE A 4 11.51 -17.09 -4.06
N PHE A 5 11.80 -17.40 -2.79
CA PHE A 5 11.66 -16.36 -1.75
C PHE A 5 12.82 -15.34 -1.75
N LYS A 6 13.09 -14.70 -2.90
CA LYS A 6 13.57 -13.31 -2.85
C LYS A 6 12.41 -12.51 -2.27
N ARG A 7 12.47 -12.26 -0.96
CA ARG A 7 11.55 -11.38 -0.24
C ARG A 7 11.73 -10.00 -0.84
N ASP A 8 10.94 -9.67 -1.84
CA ASP A 8 10.90 -8.33 -2.40
C ASP A 8 10.12 -7.46 -1.40
N PRO A 9 10.80 -6.61 -0.61
CA PRO A 9 10.13 -5.76 0.38
C PRO A 9 9.11 -4.83 -0.30
N ALA A 10 9.33 -4.45 -1.57
CA ALA A 10 8.39 -3.65 -2.34
C ALA A 10 7.10 -4.42 -2.64
N LYS A 11 7.17 -5.75 -2.85
CA LYS A 11 5.97 -6.59 -3.04
C LYS A 11 5.10 -6.65 -1.78
N LYS A 12 5.72 -6.67 -0.59
CA LYS A 12 4.99 -6.61 0.69
C LYS A 12 4.28 -5.27 0.85
N LEU A 13 4.97 -4.16 0.56
CA LEU A 13 4.40 -2.81 0.63
C LEU A 13 3.26 -2.63 -0.38
N LYS A 14 3.41 -3.10 -1.63
CA LYS A 14 2.33 -3.09 -2.62
C LYS A 14 1.07 -3.79 -2.12
N LYS A 15 1.20 -4.94 -1.45
CA LYS A 15 0.05 -5.64 -0.87
C LYS A 15 -0.64 -4.80 0.22
N GLN A 16 0.14 -4.13 1.07
CA GLN A 16 -0.40 -3.25 2.11
C GLN A 16 -1.10 -2.02 1.51
N TYR A 17 -0.50 -1.42 0.48
CA TYR A 17 -1.09 -0.32 -0.27
C TYR A 17 -2.48 -0.68 -0.82
N PHE A 18 -2.60 -1.81 -1.53
CA PHE A 18 -3.89 -2.26 -2.07
C PHE A 18 -4.91 -2.55 -0.97
N ALA A 19 -4.50 -3.14 0.15
CA ALA A 19 -5.40 -3.38 1.27
C ALA A 19 -5.93 -2.08 1.87
N LYS A 20 -5.10 -1.03 1.98
CA LYS A 20 -5.53 0.29 2.45
C LYS A 20 -6.49 0.97 1.48
N LEU A 21 -6.24 0.85 0.17
CA LEU A 21 -7.18 1.35 -0.85
C LEU A 21 -8.52 0.63 -0.80
N GLU A 22 -8.54 -0.70 -0.65
CA GLU A 22 -9.77 -1.46 -0.52
C GLU A 22 -10.58 -1.01 0.70
N GLN A 23 -9.92 -0.86 1.86
CA GLN A 23 -10.54 -0.31 3.07
C GLN A 23 -11.07 1.11 2.84
N ALA A 24 -10.32 1.96 2.14
CA ALA A 24 -10.73 3.32 1.82
C ALA A 24 -11.99 3.31 0.93
N MET A 25 -12.05 2.46 -0.10
CA MET A 25 -13.23 2.33 -0.95
C MET A 25 -14.46 1.87 -0.15
N LEU A 26 -14.29 0.92 0.77
CA LEU A 26 -15.36 0.48 1.66
C LEU A 26 -15.84 1.60 2.59
N ALA A 27 -14.90 2.40 3.14
CA ALA A 27 -15.23 3.57 3.98
C ALA A 27 -15.98 4.64 3.17
N GLN A 28 -15.51 4.94 1.95
CA GLN A 28 -16.16 5.87 1.03
C GLN A 28 -17.59 5.41 0.69
N ARG A 29 -17.78 4.12 0.37
CA ARG A 29 -19.10 3.54 0.06
C ARG A 29 -20.06 3.61 1.26
N LYS A 30 -19.53 3.58 2.48
CA LYS A 30 -20.30 3.74 3.72
C LYS A 30 -20.55 5.21 4.08
N GLY A 31 -19.98 6.16 3.34
CA GLY A 31 -20.05 7.59 3.66
C GLY A 31 -19.14 8.03 4.81
N ASP A 32 -18.20 7.18 5.24
CA ASP A 32 -17.23 7.50 6.30
C ASP A 32 -16.04 8.25 5.70
N ILE A 33 -16.24 9.55 5.47
CA ILE A 33 -15.25 10.42 4.83
C ILE A 33 -13.98 10.56 5.69
N ARG A 34 -14.11 10.57 7.04
CA ARG A 34 -12.95 10.68 7.93
C ARG A 34 -12.03 9.48 7.77
N THR A 35 -12.60 8.28 7.87
CA THR A 35 -11.83 7.04 7.70
C THR A 35 -11.29 6.91 6.28
N TYR A 36 -12.04 7.30 5.26
CA TYR A 36 -11.56 7.35 3.88
C TYR A 36 -10.32 8.25 3.73
N SER A 37 -10.37 9.48 4.25
CA SER A 37 -9.25 10.43 4.18
C SER A 37 -8.00 9.89 4.89
N LEU A 38 -8.17 9.28 6.07
CA LEU A 38 -7.07 8.67 6.81
C LEU A 38 -6.45 7.49 6.04
N LEU A 39 -7.27 6.55 5.57
CA LEU A 39 -6.78 5.37 4.85
C LEU A 39 -6.10 5.73 3.53
N THR A 40 -6.57 6.79 2.86
CA THR A 40 -5.97 7.28 1.61
C THR A 40 -4.62 7.97 1.89
N ALA A 41 -4.51 8.71 3.01
CA ALA A 41 -3.23 9.28 3.44
C ALA A 41 -2.20 8.19 3.77
N GLU A 42 -2.61 7.17 4.53
CA GLU A 42 -1.76 6.01 4.85
C GLU A 42 -1.34 5.25 3.58
N ALA A 43 -2.24 5.08 2.61
CA ALA A 43 -1.90 4.48 1.33
C ALA A 43 -0.83 5.31 0.59
N GLY A 44 -0.95 6.64 0.59
CA GLY A 44 0.05 7.54 0.00
C GLY A 44 1.43 7.44 0.66
N GLU A 45 1.49 7.24 1.97
CA GLU A 45 2.75 7.01 2.68
C GLU A 45 3.41 5.68 2.26
N ILE A 46 2.62 4.62 2.10
CA ILE A 46 3.11 3.32 1.63
C ILE A 46 3.62 3.45 0.18
N ASP A 47 2.93 4.20 -0.68
CA ASP A 47 3.38 4.43 -2.06
C ASP A 47 4.72 5.17 -2.10
N ARG A 48 4.91 6.20 -1.27
CA ARG A 48 6.22 6.87 -1.12
C ARG A 48 7.32 5.92 -0.67
N GLN A 49 7.02 4.99 0.25
CA GLN A 49 7.99 3.96 0.65
C GLN A 49 8.34 3.05 -0.53
N ILE A 50 7.34 2.61 -1.31
CA ILE A 50 7.56 1.80 -2.52
C ILE A 50 8.45 2.55 -3.52
N SER A 51 8.16 3.82 -3.79
CA SER A 51 8.97 4.66 -4.68
C SER A 51 10.41 4.82 -4.17
N SER A 52 10.59 5.00 -2.86
CA SER A 52 11.91 5.09 -2.23
C SER A 52 12.71 3.80 -2.42
N PHE A 53 12.11 2.61 -2.21
CA PHE A 53 12.78 1.34 -2.45
C PHE A 53 13.20 1.14 -3.92
N ASN A 54 12.34 1.52 -4.87
CA ASN A 54 12.66 1.41 -6.30
C ASN A 54 13.77 2.38 -6.72
N ASN A 55 13.76 3.61 -6.20
CA ASN A 55 14.75 4.64 -6.55
C ASN A 55 16.11 4.40 -5.86
N SER A 56 16.12 3.85 -4.64
CA SER A 56 17.37 3.46 -3.94
C SER A 56 18.11 2.29 -4.60
N SER A 57 17.48 1.65 -5.60
CA SER A 57 18.05 0.54 -6.36
C SER A 57 18.62 0.99 -7.73
N SER A 58 18.71 2.30 -8.00
CA SER A 58 19.31 2.89 -9.21
C SER A 58 20.71 3.45 -8.96
#